data_AF-A0A2D0HGB4-F1
#
_entry.id   AF-A0A2D0HGB4-F1
#
_cell.length_a   1.000
_cell.length_b   1.000
_cell.length_c   1.000
_cell.angle_alpha   90.00
_cell.angle_beta   90.00
_cell.angle_gamma   90.00
#
_symmetry.space_group_name_H-M   'P 1'
#
loop_
_entity.id
_entity.type
_entity.pdbx_description
1 polymer ?
#
loop_
_entity_poly.entity_id
_entity_poly.type
_entity_poly.pdbx_seq_one_letter_code
_entity_poly.pdbx_strand_id
1 'polypeptide(L)' 'TASATAKLVQKIGCELVGFGFIIELRDLQGRTHLPDVPIISLIEY' A
#
# COMPACT_ATOMS: atom_id res chain seq x y z
N THR A 1 -0.69 -7.18 -5.17
CA THR A 1 -1.32 -7.67 -3.93
C THR A 1 -1.89 -6.52 -3.11
N ALA A 2 -1.08 -5.58 -2.61
CA ALA A 2 -1.54 -4.47 -1.76
C ALA A 2 -2.72 -3.67 -2.34
N SER A 3 -2.68 -3.31 -3.64
CA SER A 3 -3.81 -2.65 -4.32
C SER A 3 -5.10 -3.49 -4.33
N ALA A 4 -5.00 -4.81 -4.49
CA ALA A 4 -6.17 -5.69 -4.44
C ALA A 4 -6.75 -5.77 -3.02
N THR A 5 -5.89 -5.84 -1.99
CA THR A 5 -6.30 -5.79 -0.59
C THR A 5 -6.99 -4.47 -0.26
N ALA A 6 -6.47 -3.34 -0.74
CA ALA A 6 -7.10 -2.02 -0.59
C ALA A 6 -8.54 -2.01 -1.10
N LYS A 7 -8.75 -2.56 -2.31
CA LYS A 7 -10.09 -2.69 -2.92
C LYS A 7 -11.01 -3.57 -2.09
N LEU A 8 -10.49 -4.64 -1.48
CA LEU A 8 -11.28 -5.51 -0.60
C LEU A 8 -11.71 -4.77 0.68
N VAL A 9 -10.79 -4.06 1.34
CA VAL A 9 -11.07 -3.25 2.53
C VAL A 9 -12.14 -2.20 2.25
N GLN A 10 -12.05 -1.50 1.12
CA GLN A 10 -13.05 -0.53 0.69
C GLN A 10 -14.42 -1.18 0.41
N LYS A 11 -14.45 -2.35 -0.24
CA LYS A 11 -15.71 -3.06 -0.56
C LYS A 11 -16.49 -3.51 0.67
N ILE A 12 -15.80 -3.77 1.78
CA ILE A 12 -16.44 -4.16 3.04
C ILE A 12 -16.82 -2.95 3.92
N GLY A 13 -16.69 -1.73 3.39
CA GLY A 13 -17.04 -0.49 4.09
C GLY A 13 -16.04 -0.08 5.17
N CYS A 14 -14.83 -0.64 5.16
CA CYS A 14 -13.77 -0.26 6.09
C CYS A 14 -12.94 0.89 5.54
N GLU A 15 -12.36 1.67 6.46
CA GLU A 15 -11.40 2.72 6.16
C GLU A 15 -9.99 2.14 6.07
N LEU A 16 -9.30 2.42 4.96
CA LEU A 16 -7.89 2.09 4.79
C LEU A 16 -7.04 3.24 5.33
N VAL A 17 -6.37 3.02 6.46
CA VAL A 17 -5.56 4.06 7.12
C VAL A 17 -4.10 4.11 6.66
N GLY A 18 -3.61 3.08 5.95
CA GLY A 18 -2.25 3.05 5.42
C GLY A 18 -1.73 1.66 5.07
N PHE A 19 -0.50 1.60 4.57
CA PHE A 19 0.25 0.36 4.31
C PHE A 19 1.58 0.35 5.08
N GLY A 20 1.97 -0.83 5.55
CA GLY A 20 3.29 -1.09 6.11
C GLY A 20 4.02 -2.17 5.32
N PHE A 21 5.25 -1.89 4.93
CA PHE A 21 6.14 -2.83 4.24
C PHE A 21 7.45 -2.99 5.02
N ILE A 22 7.98 -4.21 5.07
CA ILE A 22 9.33 -4.43 5.60
C ILE A 22 10.37 -3.96 4.57
N ILE A 23 10.15 -4.27 3.30
CA ILE A 23 11.02 -3.90 2.18
C ILE A 23 10.17 -3.26 1.10
N GLU A 24 10.61 -2.11 0.59
CA GLU A 24 10.08 -1.48 -0.61
C GLU A 24 11.14 -1.40 -1.70
N LEU A 25 10.78 -1.81 -2.91
CA LEU A 25 11.61 -1.66 -4.11
C LEU A 25 11.12 -0.42 -4.88
N ARG A 26 11.82 0.70 -4.75
CA ARG A 26 11.47 2.02 -5.30
C ARG A 26 11.40 2.02 -6.82
N ASP A 27 12.33 1.33 -7.47
CA ASP A 27 12.42 1.27 -8.93
C ASP A 27 11.21 0.58 -9.59
N LEU A 28 10.48 -0.26 -8.84
CA LEU A 28 9.26 -0.89 -9.33
C LEU A 28 8.03 0.02 -9.28
N GLN A 29 8.16 1.24 -8.72
CA GLN A 29 7.10 2.24 -8.64
C GLN A 29 5.79 1.69 -8.03
N GLY A 30 5.89 0.79 -7.06
CA GLY A 30 4.71 0.13 -6.46
C GLY A 30 3.69 1.11 -5.87
N ARG A 31 4.16 2.25 -5.32
CA ARG A 31 3.30 3.28 -4.72
C ARG A 31 2.32 3.91 -5.71
N THR A 32 2.63 3.98 -7.01
CA THR A 32 1.73 4.56 -8.03
C THR A 32 0.46 3.75 -8.25
N HIS A 33 0.46 2.48 -7.82
CA HIS A 33 -0.68 1.56 -7.92
C HIS A 33 -1.54 1.54 -6.65
N LEU A 34 -1.16 2.32 -5.63
CA LEU A 34 -1.82 2.38 -4.33
C LEU A 34 -2.60 3.69 -4.18
N PRO A 35 -3.70 3.69 -3.41
CA PRO A 35 -4.41 4.92 -3.08
C PRO A 35 -3.54 5.86 -2.25
N ASP A 36 -3.89 7.14 -2.22
CA ASP A 36 -3.19 8.17 -1.46
C ASP A 36 -3.48 8.03 0.04
N VAL A 37 -2.71 7.15 0.67
CA VAL A 37 -2.71 6.88 2.11
C VAL A 37 -1.27 6.75 2.60
N PRO A 38 -1.00 6.93 3.90
CA PRO A 38 0.33 6.75 4.46
C PRO A 38 0.94 5.39 4.09
N ILE A 39 2.18 5.41 3.59
CA ILE A 39 2.98 4.22 3.30
C ILE A 39 4.26 4.31 4.12
N ILE A 40 4.49 3.31 4.97
CA ILE A 40 5.68 3.20 5.79
C ILE A 40 6.46 1.96 5.34
N SER A 41 7.74 2.15 5.06
CA SER A 41 8.66 1.09 4.67
C SER A 41 9.84 1.07 5.65
N LEU A 42 10.17 -0.10 6.19
CA LEU A 42 11.31 -0.23 7.11
C LEU A 42 12.65 -0.15 6.38
N ILE A 43 12.72 -0.70 5.18
CA ILE A 43 13.91 -0.71 4.31
C ILE A 43 13.47 -0.36 2.88
N GLU A 44 14.27 0.44 2.18
CA GLU A 44 14.03 0.85 0.80
C GLU A 44 15.24 0.49 -0.07
N TYR A 45 14.99 -0.05 -1.27
CA TYR A 45 15.99 -0.33 -2.31
C TYR A 45 15.58 0.30 -3.64
#